data_AF-A0A0B4EUI0-F1
#
_entry.id   AF-A0A0B4EUI0-F1
#
_cell.length_a   1.000
_cell.length_b   1.000
_cell.length_c   1.000
_cell.angle_alpha   90.00
_cell.angle_beta   90.00
_cell.angle_gamma   90.00
#
_symmetry.space_group_name_H-M   'P 1'
#
loop_
_entity.id
_entity.type
_entity.pdbx_description
1 polymer ?
#
loop_
_entity_poly.entity_id
_entity_poly.type
_entity_poly.pdbx_seq_one_letter_code
_entity_poly.pdbx_strand_id
1 'polypeptide(L)'
;MEKRNTRASLAEDFKKRIAVLRASLDALNKLLTPFLRVPLEIRLQIYGELIPRKRVVDVSFPQFYPILGQTYSYASLSPDHGAHPCFSGTSSGLNSIAEGDDAPLDLEDSRIFSADLTIAGHNAPGWDYGRNRNAIFVLSRQISDEALDVLHGENIFKLHLNGDGEYYLKKNFTVGNTKRMRHLRLIAQPRGVSYTPGKKPDDTLWRLVLPQLASLRVVAEQPIQPGGYYNAPALEEETDRWFKWITPFLECLGRYLSKNTLVRVDVDGRAMTKELFKRHLPHGFEEIQCHSDGDLIFERGQFSRESGYWDDEYPMSSRDVDWEDYNSQ
;
A
#
# COMPACT_ATOMS: atom_id res chain seq x y z
N MET A 1 22.85 40.15 -30.01
CA MET A 1 23.96 40.22 -29.03
C MET A 1 23.63 39.30 -27.87
N GLU A 2 24.14 38.06 -27.91
CA GLU A 2 24.05 37.11 -26.80
C GLU A 2 24.92 37.61 -25.63
N LYS A 3 24.31 37.90 -24.48
CA LYS A 3 25.04 38.16 -23.24
C LYS A 3 25.78 36.87 -22.86
N ARG A 4 27.07 36.79 -23.17
CA ARG A 4 27.95 35.75 -22.63
C ARG A 4 27.91 35.85 -21.10
N ASN A 5 27.27 34.87 -20.47
CA ASN A 5 27.31 34.69 -19.02
C ASN A 5 28.76 34.42 -18.64
N THR A 6 29.43 35.42 -18.07
CA THR A 6 30.81 35.26 -17.63
C THR A 6 30.81 34.38 -16.38
N ARG A 7 31.87 33.58 -16.21
CA ARG A 7 32.09 32.73 -15.03
C ARG A 7 31.95 33.53 -13.71
N ALA A 8 32.27 34.82 -13.74
CA ALA A 8 32.10 35.75 -12.62
C ALA A 8 30.61 36.04 -12.30
N SER A 9 29.76 36.23 -13.32
CA SER A 9 28.31 36.43 -13.12
C SER A 9 27.67 35.20 -12.50
N LEU A 10 28.03 34.00 -12.97
CA LEU A 10 27.54 32.74 -12.42
C LEU A 10 27.97 32.57 -10.95
N ALA A 11 29.23 32.88 -10.62
CA ALA A 11 29.74 32.78 -9.25
C ALA A 11 29.01 33.72 -8.28
N GLU A 12 28.70 34.95 -8.70
CA GLU A 12 27.92 35.88 -7.89
C GLU A 12 26.47 35.44 -7.69
N ASP A 13 25.83 34.88 -8.72
CA ASP A 13 24.49 34.29 -8.57
C ASP A 13 24.48 33.09 -7.62
N PHE A 14 25.50 32.23 -7.68
CA PHE A 14 25.66 31.14 -6.71
C PHE A 14 25.82 31.66 -5.28
N LYS A 15 26.64 32.68 -5.05
CA LYS A 15 26.81 33.28 -3.72
C LYS A 15 25.50 33.87 -3.19
N LYS A 16 24.74 34.58 -4.03
CA LYS A 16 23.42 35.13 -3.67
C LYS A 16 22.45 34.01 -3.28
N ARG A 17 22.40 32.93 -4.06
CA ARG A 17 21.56 31.76 -3.74
C ARG A 17 21.97 31.11 -2.41
N ILE A 18 23.27 30.96 -2.16
CA ILE A 18 23.77 30.42 -0.87
C ILE A 18 23.37 31.34 0.30
N ALA A 19 23.46 32.66 0.15
CA ALA A 19 23.06 33.60 1.19
C ALA A 19 21.56 33.53 1.50
N VAL A 20 20.71 33.44 0.48
CA VAL A 20 19.26 33.24 0.64
C VAL A 20 18.96 31.92 1.34
N LEU A 21 19.62 30.83 0.93
CA LEU A 21 19.43 29.52 1.56
C LEU A 21 19.84 29.52 3.04
N ARG A 22 20.94 30.19 3.40
CA ARG A 22 21.37 30.34 4.81
C ARG A 22 20.35 31.13 5.63
N ALA A 23 19.85 32.25 5.10
CA ALA A 23 18.83 33.05 5.79
C ALA A 23 17.52 32.26 6.01
N SER A 24 17.09 31.49 5.01
CA SER A 24 15.94 30.60 5.13
C SER A 24 16.17 29.49 6.17
N LEU A 25 17.37 28.92 6.22
CA LEU A 25 17.74 27.91 7.21
C LEU A 25 17.73 28.49 8.64
N ASP A 26 18.27 29.69 8.84
CA ASP A 26 18.23 30.36 10.15
C ASP A 26 16.80 30.70 10.59
N ALA A 27 15.94 31.12 9.66
CA ALA A 27 14.53 31.36 9.93
C ALA A 27 13.79 30.05 10.32
N LEU A 28 14.04 28.96 9.59
CA LEU A 28 13.50 27.63 9.92
C LEU A 28 13.98 27.17 11.30
N ASN A 29 15.28 27.29 11.60
CA ASN A 29 15.82 26.90 12.90
C ASN A 29 15.18 27.67 14.06
N LYS A 30 14.91 28.97 13.88
CA LYS A 30 14.20 29.78 14.88
C LYS A 30 12.76 29.30 15.14
N LEU A 31 12.10 28.73 14.15
CA LEU A 31 10.74 28.16 14.27
C LEU A 31 10.74 26.73 14.81
N LEU A 32 11.75 25.92 14.44
CA LEU A 32 11.84 24.51 14.80
C LEU A 32 12.29 24.29 16.23
N THR A 33 13.20 25.13 16.73
CA THR A 33 13.74 24.96 18.09
C THR A 33 12.66 25.06 19.17
N PRO A 34 11.70 26.01 19.11
CA PRO A 34 10.56 26.02 20.02
C PRO A 34 9.66 24.79 19.88
N PHE A 35 9.39 24.34 18.64
CA PHE A 35 8.53 23.18 18.40
C PHE A 35 9.14 21.89 18.97
N LEU A 36 10.44 21.67 18.80
CA LEU A 36 11.13 20.51 19.36
C LEU A 36 11.23 20.54 20.90
N ARG A 37 10.99 21.69 21.54
CA ARG A 37 10.88 21.80 23.02
C ARG A 37 9.50 21.43 23.55
N VAL A 38 8.48 21.40 22.69
CA VAL A 38 7.15 20.89 23.04
C VAL A 38 7.26 19.41 23.37
N PRO A 39 6.63 18.86 24.43
CA PRO A 39 6.67 17.43 24.72
C PRO A 39 6.23 16.55 23.54
N LEU A 40 6.79 15.34 23.44
CA LEU A 40 6.54 14.42 22.32
C LEU A 40 5.06 14.16 22.13
N GLU A 41 4.31 13.99 23.22
CA GLU A 41 2.89 13.66 23.21
C GLU A 41 2.07 14.74 22.50
N ILE A 42 2.41 16.02 22.74
CA ILE A 42 1.75 17.15 22.09
C ILE A 42 2.16 17.25 20.62
N ARG A 43 3.42 16.94 20.28
CA ARG A 43 3.85 16.88 18.87
C ARG A 43 3.11 15.78 18.10
N LEU A 44 2.95 14.60 18.70
CA LEU A 44 2.18 13.48 18.12
C LEU A 44 0.71 13.86 17.91
N GLN A 45 0.09 14.59 18.84
CA GLN A 45 -1.25 15.13 18.64
C GLN A 45 -1.31 16.08 17.44
N ILE A 46 -0.34 17.00 17.32
CA ILE A 46 -0.24 17.91 16.17
C ILE A 46 -0.07 17.13 14.87
N TYR A 47 0.81 16.13 14.82
CA TYR A 47 0.96 15.28 13.64
C TYR A 47 -0.34 14.53 13.32
N GLY A 48 -1.06 14.09 14.34
CA GLY A 48 -2.34 13.41 14.15
C GLY A 48 -3.43 14.27 13.50
N GLU A 49 -3.35 15.59 13.61
CA GLU A 49 -4.24 16.53 12.92
C GLU A 49 -3.74 16.88 11.51
N LEU A 50 -2.43 16.84 11.28
CA LEU A 50 -1.82 17.27 10.02
C LEU A 50 -1.60 16.14 9.01
N ILE A 51 -1.39 14.92 9.49
CA ILE A 51 -1.05 13.75 8.69
C ILE A 51 -2.32 12.90 8.54
N PRO A 52 -2.65 12.41 7.33
CA PRO A 52 -3.74 11.46 7.16
C PRO A 52 -3.50 10.20 7.97
N ARG A 53 -4.50 9.79 8.76
CA ARG A 53 -4.47 8.58 9.60
C ARG A 53 -5.67 7.70 9.29
N LYS A 54 -5.58 6.43 9.69
CA LYS A 54 -6.66 5.43 9.53
C LYS A 54 -7.14 5.29 8.09
N ARG A 55 -6.27 5.59 7.12
CA ARG A 55 -6.52 5.41 5.69
C ARG A 55 -6.07 4.02 5.26
N VAL A 56 -6.78 3.47 4.28
CA VAL A 56 -6.33 2.29 3.55
C VAL A 56 -5.46 2.76 2.39
N VAL A 57 -4.20 2.33 2.38
CA VAL A 57 -3.20 2.64 1.36
C VAL A 57 -2.92 1.36 0.57
N ASP A 58 -3.30 1.33 -0.69
CA ASP A 58 -2.91 0.23 -1.58
C ASP A 58 -1.41 0.32 -1.88
N VAL A 59 -0.65 -0.72 -1.57
CA VAL A 59 0.81 -0.68 -1.73
C VAL A 59 1.24 -0.61 -3.20
N SER A 60 0.38 -1.01 -4.13
CA SER A 60 0.63 -0.98 -5.57
C SER A 60 0.59 0.44 -6.10
N PHE A 61 -0.26 1.27 -5.50
CA PHE A 61 -0.47 2.67 -5.86
C PHE A 61 -0.60 3.53 -4.59
N PRO A 62 0.50 3.70 -3.83
CA PRO A 62 0.41 4.37 -2.54
C PRO A 62 0.06 5.84 -2.74
N GLN A 63 -1.16 6.20 -2.34
CA GLN A 63 -1.64 7.58 -2.37
C GLN A 63 -1.96 8.01 -0.94
N PHE A 64 -1.15 8.95 -0.41
CA PHE A 64 -1.35 9.54 0.90
C PHE A 64 -2.08 10.89 0.83
N TYR A 65 -2.69 11.22 -0.31
CA TYR A 65 -3.30 12.52 -0.49
C TYR A 65 -4.55 12.64 0.40
N PRO A 66 -4.71 13.76 1.15
CA PRO A 66 -5.99 14.05 1.76
C PRO A 66 -7.01 14.18 0.64
N ILE A 67 -8.05 13.33 0.66
CA ILE A 67 -9.22 13.45 -0.22
C ILE A 67 -10.00 14.68 0.22
N LEU A 68 -9.44 15.88 0.00
CA LEU A 68 -10.16 17.13 0.09
C LEU A 68 -10.91 17.28 -1.23
N GLY A 69 -12.15 16.79 -1.26
CA GLY A 69 -13.13 17.15 -2.28
C GLY A 69 -12.95 16.54 -3.67
N GLN A 70 -12.24 15.41 -3.82
CA GLN A 70 -12.37 14.62 -5.04
C GLN A 70 -13.60 13.71 -4.91
N THR A 71 -14.75 14.23 -5.36
CA THR A 71 -15.73 13.39 -6.03
C THR A 71 -14.99 12.74 -7.20
N TYR A 72 -14.75 11.44 -7.15
CA TYR A 72 -14.27 10.69 -8.31
C TYR A 72 -15.36 10.79 -9.40
N SER A 73 -15.26 11.77 -10.28
CA SER A 73 -16.03 11.81 -11.52
C SER A 73 -15.37 10.84 -12.49
N TYR A 74 -15.88 9.61 -12.56
CA TYR A 74 -15.58 8.67 -13.64
C TYR A 74 -16.21 9.10 -14.99
N ALA A 75 -16.85 10.26 -15.06
CA ALA A 75 -17.42 10.79 -16.30
C ALA A 75 -16.33 11.44 -17.15
N SER A 76 -15.67 10.67 -18.01
CA SER A 76 -15.14 11.09 -19.33
C SER A 76 -14.57 9.89 -20.10
N LEU A 77 -15.38 8.87 -20.34
CA LEU A 77 -15.22 8.00 -21.52
C LEU A 77 -16.60 7.93 -22.18
N SER A 78 -16.79 8.78 -23.20
CA SER A 78 -17.98 8.69 -24.05
C SER A 78 -17.87 7.42 -24.90
N PRO A 79 -18.98 6.69 -25.11
CA PRO A 79 -19.01 5.44 -25.83
C PRO A 79 -19.17 5.75 -27.31
N ASP A 80 -18.12 5.57 -28.10
CA ASP A 80 -18.31 5.35 -29.53
C ASP A 80 -17.08 4.64 -30.11
N HIS A 81 -17.24 3.32 -30.25
CA HIS A 81 -16.84 2.48 -31.37
C HIS A 81 -16.53 1.06 -30.87
N GLY A 82 -17.41 0.13 -31.22
CA GLY A 82 -17.23 -1.28 -30.98
C GLY A 82 -15.98 -1.81 -31.68
N ALA A 83 -15.02 -2.25 -30.89
CA ALA A 83 -14.07 -3.31 -31.21
C ALA A 83 -13.29 -3.62 -29.92
N HIS A 84 -13.52 -4.80 -29.35
CA HIS A 84 -12.64 -5.36 -28.32
C HIS A 84 -11.22 -5.54 -28.89
N PRO A 85 -10.16 -4.99 -28.27
CA PRO A 85 -8.83 -5.51 -28.47
C PRO A 85 -8.62 -6.62 -27.43
N CYS A 86 -8.66 -7.86 -27.89
CA CYS A 86 -8.05 -8.98 -27.19
C CYS A 86 -6.59 -8.62 -26.89
N PHE A 87 -6.24 -8.45 -25.62
CA PHE A 87 -4.85 -8.31 -25.19
C PHE A 87 -4.21 -9.70 -25.16
N SER A 88 -3.92 -10.25 -26.35
CA SER A 88 -3.01 -11.39 -26.49
C SER A 88 -1.58 -10.86 -26.52
N GLY A 89 -0.98 -10.70 -25.34
CA GLY A 89 0.44 -10.44 -25.20
C GLY A 89 1.24 -11.72 -25.41
N THR A 90 1.66 -11.99 -26.64
CA THR A 90 2.80 -12.89 -26.89
C THR A 90 4.07 -12.20 -26.43
N SER A 91 4.57 -12.52 -25.24
CA SER A 91 5.95 -12.20 -24.83
C SER A 91 6.87 -13.37 -25.21
N SER A 92 7.25 -13.42 -26.47
CA SER A 92 8.42 -14.18 -26.91
C SER A 92 9.69 -13.39 -26.60
N GLY A 93 10.53 -13.97 -25.74
CA GLY A 93 11.98 -13.75 -25.74
C GLY A 93 12.50 -12.65 -24.81
N LEU A 94 12.76 -12.99 -23.55
CA LEU A 94 13.91 -12.46 -22.82
C LEU A 94 14.62 -13.59 -22.08
N ASN A 95 15.91 -13.69 -22.37
CA ASN A 95 16.82 -14.74 -21.97
C ASN A 95 17.05 -14.81 -20.46
N SER A 96 17.39 -16.02 -20.02
CA SER A 96 18.07 -16.33 -18.77
C SER A 96 19.13 -15.29 -18.41
N ILE A 97 18.96 -14.64 -17.27
CA ILE A 97 20.08 -14.02 -16.54
C ILE A 97 20.23 -14.82 -15.26
N ALA A 98 21.43 -15.35 -15.11
CA ALA A 98 21.86 -16.24 -14.06
C ALA A 98 21.75 -15.62 -12.66
N GLU A 99 21.58 -16.50 -11.68
CA GLU A 99 21.89 -16.29 -10.28
C GLU A 99 23.28 -15.65 -10.13
N GLY A 100 23.36 -14.58 -9.34
CA GLY A 100 24.60 -13.84 -9.12
C GLY A 100 24.50 -12.92 -7.90
N ASP A 101 25.03 -13.43 -6.80
CA ASP A 101 25.65 -12.76 -5.65
C ASP A 101 24.83 -11.82 -4.75
N ASP A 102 24.72 -12.28 -3.49
CA ASP A 102 24.42 -11.54 -2.28
C ASP A 102 25.37 -10.33 -2.11
N ALA A 103 24.90 -9.15 -2.50
CA ALA A 103 25.50 -7.89 -2.09
C ALA A 103 24.88 -7.41 -0.76
N PRO A 104 25.68 -7.00 0.25
CA PRO A 104 25.14 -6.51 1.52
C PRO A 104 24.33 -5.24 1.31
N LEU A 105 23.07 -5.27 1.74
CA LEU A 105 22.16 -4.11 1.82
C LEU A 105 22.63 -3.17 2.94
N ASP A 106 23.72 -2.46 2.72
CA ASP A 106 24.23 -1.48 3.68
C ASP A 106 24.81 -0.27 2.95
N LEU A 107 23.95 0.42 2.18
CA LEU A 107 24.28 1.71 1.56
C LEU A 107 22.99 2.55 1.39
N GLU A 108 22.99 3.70 2.07
CA GLU A 108 22.22 4.93 1.77
C GLU A 108 20.91 5.19 2.53
N ASP A 109 21.04 5.29 3.86
CA ASP A 109 20.12 5.99 4.79
C ASP A 109 20.05 7.53 4.52
N SER A 110 20.79 8.03 3.52
CA SER A 110 20.93 9.45 3.16
C SER A 110 20.08 9.91 1.97
N ARG A 111 19.47 8.98 1.19
CA ARG A 111 18.51 9.30 0.11
C ARG A 111 17.04 9.36 0.57
N ILE A 112 16.81 9.12 1.86
CA ILE A 112 15.51 8.89 2.51
C ILE A 112 14.53 10.06 2.34
N PHE A 113 15.00 11.29 2.14
CA PHE A 113 14.10 12.44 2.07
C PHE A 113 13.48 12.72 0.70
N SER A 114 14.10 12.26 -0.40
CA SER A 114 13.62 12.63 -1.75
C SER A 114 12.77 11.55 -2.39
N ALA A 115 13.12 10.27 -2.24
CA ALA A 115 12.47 9.19 -2.97
C ALA A 115 11.07 8.83 -2.44
N ASP A 116 10.84 8.96 -1.12
CA ASP A 116 9.54 8.65 -0.52
C ASP A 116 8.51 9.79 -0.65
N LEU A 117 8.96 11.02 -0.94
CA LEU A 117 8.10 12.20 -1.09
C LEU A 117 7.76 12.52 -2.56
N THR A 118 8.60 12.05 -3.48
CA THR A 118 8.21 11.89 -4.88
C THR A 118 7.84 10.43 -5.08
N ILE A 119 6.57 10.09 -4.86
CA ILE A 119 5.94 9.02 -5.67
C ILE A 119 6.46 9.29 -7.08
N ALA A 120 7.12 8.30 -7.68
CA ALA A 120 7.63 8.38 -9.04
C ALA A 120 6.43 8.60 -9.95
N GLY A 121 5.98 9.86 -10.05
CA GLY A 121 5.04 10.34 -11.01
C GLY A 121 5.76 10.17 -12.33
N HIS A 122 5.34 9.16 -13.08
CA HIS A 122 5.44 9.22 -14.52
C HIS A 122 5.11 10.66 -14.95
N ASN A 123 6.00 11.24 -15.75
CA ASN A 123 5.93 12.58 -16.30
C ASN A 123 4.59 12.82 -17.04
N ALA A 124 3.51 13.05 -16.29
CA ALA A 124 2.26 13.57 -16.80
C ALA A 124 2.39 15.11 -16.75
N PRO A 125 2.51 15.79 -17.91
CA PRO A 125 2.65 17.23 -17.94
C PRO A 125 1.30 17.83 -17.57
N GLY A 126 1.17 18.47 -16.40
CA GLY A 126 0.00 19.33 -16.18
C GLY A 126 -0.36 19.81 -14.79
N TRP A 127 0.07 19.18 -13.68
CA TRP A 127 -0.48 19.56 -12.37
C TRP A 127 0.59 19.65 -11.26
N ASP A 128 1.17 20.84 -11.09
CA ASP A 128 2.09 21.22 -10.02
C ASP A 128 1.34 21.55 -8.70
N TYR A 129 0.42 20.68 -8.26
CA TYR A 129 -0.31 20.83 -6.99
C TYR A 129 0.38 20.14 -5.79
N GLY A 130 1.53 19.48 -6.01
CA GLY A 130 2.15 18.60 -5.03
C GLY A 130 3.30 19.17 -4.21
N ARG A 131 3.86 20.33 -4.60
CA ARG A 131 5.23 20.70 -4.16
C ARG A 131 5.38 21.08 -2.68
N ASN A 132 4.29 21.29 -1.94
CA ASN A 132 4.32 21.78 -0.56
C ASN A 132 3.67 20.85 0.50
N ARG A 133 3.05 19.73 0.10
CA ARG A 133 2.28 18.89 1.04
C ARG A 133 3.17 18.03 1.95
N ASN A 134 4.43 17.86 1.58
CA ASN A 134 5.40 17.05 2.32
C ASN A 134 6.43 17.90 3.08
N ALA A 135 6.22 19.22 3.16
CA ALA A 135 7.18 20.15 3.76
C ALA A 135 7.52 19.79 5.22
N ILE A 136 6.57 19.21 5.97
CA ILE A 136 6.77 18.82 7.38
C ILE A 136 7.83 17.74 7.55
N PHE A 137 7.95 16.81 6.59
CA PHE A 137 8.96 15.74 6.61
C PHE A 137 10.36 16.27 6.31
N VAL A 138 10.52 17.49 5.80
CA VAL A 138 11.84 18.04 5.40
C VAL A 138 12.40 19.00 6.46
N LEU A 139 11.69 19.21 7.58
CA LEU A 139 12.05 20.23 8.57
C LEU A 139 13.22 19.83 9.47
N SER A 140 13.20 18.61 10.01
CA SER A 140 14.31 18.05 10.79
C SER A 140 14.21 16.52 10.81
N ARG A 141 15.34 15.84 11.08
CA ARG A 141 15.37 14.37 11.19
C ARG A 141 14.36 13.88 12.24
N GLN A 142 14.35 14.50 13.42
CA GLN A 142 13.45 14.11 14.50
C GLN A 142 11.97 14.30 14.12
N ILE A 143 11.60 15.44 13.53
CA ILE A 143 10.22 15.68 13.11
C ILE A 143 9.81 14.69 12.01
N SER A 144 10.71 14.42 11.06
CA SER A 144 10.46 13.44 10.02
C SER A 144 10.26 12.04 10.60
N ASP A 145 11.11 11.61 11.53
CA ASP A 145 11.01 10.29 12.15
C ASP A 145 9.68 10.14 12.90
N GLU A 146 9.30 11.13 13.72
CA GLU A 146 8.03 11.12 14.44
C GLU A 146 6.83 11.17 13.48
N ALA A 147 6.90 11.98 12.42
CA ALA A 147 5.83 12.11 11.43
C ALA A 147 5.67 10.83 10.58
N LEU A 148 6.77 10.14 10.23
CA LEU A 148 6.73 8.87 9.52
C LEU A 148 6.18 7.74 10.41
N ASP A 149 6.45 7.78 11.71
CA ASP A 149 5.83 6.85 12.67
C ASP A 149 4.31 7.02 12.69
N VAL A 150 3.79 8.24 12.61
CA VAL A 150 2.34 8.48 12.50
C VAL A 150 1.83 8.03 11.13
N LEU A 151 2.49 8.43 10.03
CA LEU A 151 2.05 8.13 8.67
C LEU A 151 2.00 6.63 8.38
N HIS A 152 3.02 5.87 8.76
CA HIS A 152 3.06 4.42 8.51
C HIS A 152 2.51 3.61 9.68
N GLY A 153 2.53 4.14 10.90
CA GLY A 153 2.04 3.45 12.08
C GLY A 153 0.54 3.50 12.27
N GLU A 154 -0.15 4.55 11.79
CA GLU A 154 -1.60 4.70 12.00
C GLU A 154 -2.46 4.43 10.74
N ASN A 155 -1.83 4.16 9.59
CA ASN A 155 -2.52 3.79 8.36
C ASN A 155 -2.49 2.27 8.12
N ILE A 156 -3.44 1.80 7.31
CA ILE A 156 -3.63 0.39 6.95
C ILE A 156 -3.06 0.17 5.55
N PHE A 157 -2.09 -0.74 5.41
CA PHE A 157 -1.50 -1.06 4.11
C PHE A 157 -2.17 -2.29 3.52
N LYS A 158 -2.83 -2.10 2.38
CA LYS A 158 -3.55 -3.14 1.65
C LYS A 158 -2.65 -3.79 0.61
N LEU A 159 -2.59 -5.12 0.64
CA LEU A 159 -1.75 -5.95 -0.23
C LEU A 159 -2.57 -7.07 -0.86
N HIS A 160 -2.41 -7.28 -2.16
CA HIS A 160 -2.95 -8.45 -2.85
C HIS A 160 -1.88 -9.54 -2.94
N LEU A 161 -2.11 -10.70 -2.29
CA LEU A 161 -1.17 -11.84 -2.32
C LEU A 161 -1.14 -12.52 -3.69
N ASN A 162 -2.26 -12.46 -4.40
CA ASN A 162 -2.51 -13.10 -5.67
C ASN A 162 -1.97 -12.29 -6.89
N GLY A 163 -1.28 -11.18 -6.62
CA GLY A 163 -0.59 -10.35 -7.61
C GLY A 163 0.85 -10.05 -7.22
N ASP A 164 1.31 -8.85 -7.58
CA ASP A 164 2.68 -8.37 -7.33
C ASP A 164 2.80 -7.57 -6.03
N GLY A 165 1.93 -7.85 -5.05
CA GLY A 165 1.89 -7.10 -3.80
C GLY A 165 3.25 -7.01 -3.11
N GLU A 166 3.92 -8.15 -2.90
CA GLU A 166 5.26 -8.19 -2.26
C GLU A 166 6.30 -7.38 -3.05
N TYR A 167 6.21 -7.42 -4.39
CA TYR A 167 7.08 -6.63 -5.25
C TYR A 167 6.82 -5.14 -5.08
N TYR A 168 5.56 -4.71 -5.07
CA TYR A 168 5.20 -3.30 -4.87
C TYR A 168 5.54 -2.80 -3.48
N LEU A 169 5.39 -3.64 -2.45
CA LEU A 169 5.80 -3.28 -1.10
C LEU A 169 7.31 -2.97 -1.06
N LYS A 170 8.14 -3.81 -1.68
CA LYS A 170 9.60 -3.57 -1.78
C LYS A 170 9.96 -2.38 -2.67
N LYS A 171 9.23 -2.21 -3.78
CA LYS A 171 9.50 -1.16 -4.77
C LYS A 171 9.14 0.23 -4.25
N ASN A 172 8.00 0.34 -3.59
CA ASN A 172 7.38 1.62 -3.26
C ASN A 172 7.66 2.09 -1.83
N PHE A 173 8.20 1.23 -0.97
CA PHE A 173 8.49 1.57 0.42
C PHE A 173 9.92 1.22 0.77
N THR A 174 10.61 2.16 1.42
CA THR A 174 11.91 1.88 2.03
C THR A 174 11.79 0.82 3.13
N VAL A 175 12.91 0.17 3.43
CA VAL A 175 13.02 -0.79 4.54
C VAL A 175 12.63 -0.12 5.87
N GLY A 176 13.04 1.13 6.08
CA GLY A 176 12.69 1.93 7.25
C GLY A 176 11.17 2.12 7.39
N ASN A 177 10.50 2.57 6.32
CA ASN A 177 9.05 2.80 6.35
C ASN A 177 8.26 1.51 6.48
N THR A 178 8.70 0.44 5.82
CA THR A 178 8.09 -0.89 5.95
C THR A 178 8.13 -1.37 7.40
N LYS A 179 9.25 -1.16 8.11
CA LYS A 179 9.35 -1.47 9.56
C LYS A 179 8.41 -0.63 10.42
N ARG A 180 7.96 0.54 9.97
CA ARG A 180 7.02 1.40 10.73
C ARG A 180 5.55 0.98 10.53
N MET A 181 5.25 0.14 9.56
CA MET A 181 3.88 -0.36 9.34
C MET A 181 3.38 -1.12 10.56
N ARG A 182 2.18 -0.79 11.05
CA ARG A 182 1.54 -1.48 12.19
C ARG A 182 0.26 -2.21 11.81
N HIS A 183 -0.36 -1.84 10.70
CA HIS A 183 -1.64 -2.39 10.27
C HIS A 183 -1.55 -2.87 8.82
N LEU A 184 -1.71 -4.18 8.61
CA LEU A 184 -1.81 -4.77 7.27
C LEU A 184 -3.20 -5.29 6.99
N ARG A 185 -3.59 -5.21 5.71
CA ARG A 185 -4.75 -5.89 5.15
C ARG A 185 -4.33 -6.72 3.95
N LEU A 186 -4.45 -8.04 4.06
CA LEU A 186 -4.08 -8.98 3.01
C LEU A 186 -5.33 -9.47 2.27
N ILE A 187 -5.28 -9.44 0.95
CA ILE A 187 -6.32 -9.96 0.08
C ILE A 187 -5.81 -11.23 -0.60
N ALA A 188 -6.46 -12.35 -0.32
CA ALA A 188 -6.12 -13.68 -0.82
C ALA A 188 -7.27 -14.21 -1.70
N GLN A 189 -7.25 -13.84 -2.98
CA GLN A 189 -8.26 -14.26 -3.96
C GLN A 189 -7.71 -15.32 -4.91
N PRO A 190 -8.56 -16.22 -5.45
CA PRO A 190 -8.15 -17.25 -6.40
C PRO A 190 -8.07 -16.67 -7.83
N ARG A 191 -7.38 -15.56 -8.00
CA ARG A 191 -7.32 -14.79 -9.25
C ARG A 191 -5.90 -14.29 -9.53
N GLY A 192 -5.59 -13.96 -10.77
CA GLY A 192 -4.32 -13.28 -11.11
C GLY A 192 -3.14 -14.20 -11.39
N VAL A 193 -2.08 -13.63 -11.96
CA VAL A 193 -0.92 -14.38 -12.50
C VAL A 193 -0.03 -15.01 -11.43
N SER A 194 -0.13 -14.51 -10.19
CA SER A 194 0.67 -14.97 -9.05
C SER A 194 -0.01 -16.08 -8.24
N TYR A 195 -1.22 -16.47 -8.64
CA TYR A 195 -1.94 -17.62 -8.13
C TYR A 195 -1.40 -18.91 -8.76
N THR A 196 -0.17 -19.28 -8.36
CA THR A 196 0.51 -20.48 -8.85
C THR A 196 0.91 -21.38 -7.67
N PRO A 197 0.58 -22.68 -7.71
CA PRO A 197 1.04 -23.62 -6.70
C PRO A 197 2.56 -23.60 -6.59
N GLY A 198 3.07 -23.57 -5.36
CA GLY A 198 4.50 -23.54 -5.09
C GLY A 198 5.13 -22.14 -5.10
N LYS A 199 4.37 -21.07 -5.39
CA LYS A 199 4.83 -19.71 -5.08
C LYS A 199 5.12 -19.63 -3.58
N LYS A 200 6.36 -19.26 -3.24
CA LYS A 200 6.79 -19.07 -1.86
C LYS A 200 6.69 -17.59 -1.49
N PRO A 201 6.25 -17.26 -0.27
CA PRO A 201 6.34 -15.90 0.23
C PRO A 201 7.80 -15.44 0.29
N ASP A 202 8.03 -14.14 0.12
CA ASP A 202 9.34 -13.53 0.37
C ASP A 202 9.61 -13.51 1.88
N ASP A 203 10.24 -14.57 2.38
CA ASP A 203 10.49 -14.78 3.80
C ASP A 203 11.28 -13.62 4.44
N THR A 204 12.19 -12.99 3.68
CA THR A 204 12.96 -11.84 4.15
C THR A 204 12.08 -10.61 4.36
N LEU A 205 11.18 -10.33 3.41
CA LEU A 205 10.21 -9.26 3.52
C LEU A 205 9.27 -9.47 4.72
N TRP A 206 8.66 -10.65 4.84
CA TRP A 206 7.70 -10.92 5.90
C TRP A 206 8.32 -10.92 7.30
N ARG A 207 9.55 -11.43 7.43
CA ARG A 207 10.34 -11.33 8.67
C ARG A 207 10.61 -9.88 9.08
N LEU A 208 10.65 -8.95 8.12
CA LEU A 208 10.81 -7.52 8.39
C LEU A 208 9.52 -6.88 8.92
N VAL A 209 8.38 -7.21 8.29
CA VAL A 209 7.11 -6.50 8.50
C VAL A 209 6.33 -7.06 9.70
N LEU A 210 6.21 -8.38 9.78
CA LEU A 210 5.25 -9.04 10.68
C LEU A 210 5.54 -8.87 12.18
N PRO A 211 6.80 -8.88 12.67
CA PRO A 211 7.07 -8.84 14.10
C PRO A 211 6.59 -7.56 14.81
N GLN A 212 6.42 -6.46 14.06
CA GLN A 212 6.01 -5.17 14.61
C GLN A 212 4.53 -4.85 14.37
N LEU A 213 3.76 -5.76 13.76
CA LEU A 213 2.35 -5.51 13.48
C LEU A 213 1.51 -5.45 14.75
N ALA A 214 0.74 -4.37 14.87
CA ALA A 214 -0.33 -4.26 15.84
C ALA A 214 -1.56 -5.04 15.38
N SER A 215 -1.89 -5.01 14.08
CA SER A 215 -3.02 -5.77 13.54
C SER A 215 -2.77 -6.32 12.14
N LEU A 216 -3.27 -7.52 11.89
CA LEU A 216 -3.35 -8.14 10.58
C LEU A 216 -4.81 -8.47 10.27
N ARG A 217 -5.33 -7.93 9.16
CA ARG A 217 -6.63 -8.33 8.60
C ARG A 217 -6.39 -9.15 7.33
N VAL A 218 -7.08 -10.28 7.19
CA VAL A 218 -7.02 -11.10 5.98
C VAL A 218 -8.42 -11.31 5.42
N VAL A 219 -8.60 -11.06 4.12
CA VAL A 219 -9.80 -11.44 3.38
C VAL A 219 -9.42 -12.61 2.49
N ALA A 220 -9.99 -13.79 2.75
CA ALA A 220 -9.61 -15.04 2.12
C ALA A 220 -10.77 -15.63 1.30
N GLU A 221 -10.75 -15.36 0.00
CA GLU A 221 -11.73 -15.90 -0.96
C GLU A 221 -11.26 -17.28 -1.43
N GLN A 222 -11.95 -18.31 -0.98
CA GLN A 222 -11.83 -19.64 -1.58
C GLN A 222 -12.58 -19.64 -2.93
N PRO A 223 -12.14 -20.41 -3.94
CA PRO A 223 -12.92 -20.64 -5.15
C PRO A 223 -14.32 -21.21 -4.84
N ILE A 224 -15.37 -20.64 -5.44
CA ILE A 224 -16.76 -21.10 -5.32
C ILE A 224 -17.35 -21.66 -6.61
N GLN A 225 -16.65 -21.45 -7.74
CA GLN A 225 -17.05 -21.90 -9.07
C GLN A 225 -15.80 -22.39 -9.81
N PRO A 226 -15.93 -23.37 -10.73
CA PRO A 226 -14.84 -23.73 -11.62
C PRO A 226 -14.45 -22.51 -12.48
N GLY A 227 -13.20 -22.49 -12.96
CA GLY A 227 -12.73 -21.42 -13.83
C GLY A 227 -13.62 -21.26 -15.08
N GLY A 228 -13.78 -20.04 -15.57
CA GLY A 228 -14.65 -19.74 -16.72
C GLY A 228 -14.08 -20.13 -18.10
N TYR A 229 -12.96 -20.84 -18.17
CA TYR A 229 -12.23 -21.11 -19.41
C TYR A 229 -12.46 -22.55 -19.91
N TYR A 230 -12.30 -22.78 -21.21
CA TYR A 230 -12.30 -24.13 -21.78
C TYR A 230 -11.22 -24.99 -21.10
N ASN A 231 -11.62 -26.17 -20.58
CA ASN A 231 -10.79 -27.08 -19.78
C ASN A 231 -10.40 -26.53 -18.39
N ALA A 232 -11.23 -25.68 -17.79
CA ALA A 232 -11.02 -25.31 -16.40
C ALA A 232 -11.05 -26.55 -15.48
N PRO A 233 -10.18 -26.60 -14.47
CA PRO A 233 -10.20 -27.64 -13.45
C PRO A 233 -11.57 -27.74 -12.77
N ALA A 234 -11.86 -28.93 -12.23
CA ALA A 234 -13.01 -29.09 -11.35
C ALA A 234 -12.86 -28.19 -10.12
N LEU A 235 -13.99 -27.82 -9.50
CA LEU A 235 -13.98 -26.93 -8.33
C LEU A 235 -13.13 -27.50 -7.18
N GLU A 236 -13.15 -28.82 -6.99
CA GLU A 236 -12.36 -29.50 -5.98
C GLU A 236 -10.86 -29.35 -6.25
N GLU A 237 -10.43 -29.51 -7.50
CA GLU A 237 -9.03 -29.33 -7.91
C GLU A 237 -8.58 -27.88 -7.77
N GLU A 238 -9.47 -26.93 -8.09
CA GLU A 238 -9.21 -25.50 -7.96
C GLU A 238 -9.13 -25.07 -6.48
N THR A 239 -9.97 -25.66 -5.63
CA THR A 239 -9.92 -25.45 -4.18
C THR A 239 -8.64 -26.02 -3.57
N ASP A 240 -8.23 -27.23 -3.96
CA ASP A 240 -6.96 -27.84 -3.54
C ASP A 240 -5.76 -27.01 -4.00
N ARG A 241 -5.80 -26.51 -5.24
CA ARG A 241 -4.81 -25.57 -5.77
C ARG A 241 -4.70 -24.31 -4.90
N TRP A 242 -5.83 -23.73 -4.52
CA TRP A 242 -5.86 -22.56 -3.66
C TRP A 242 -5.29 -22.82 -2.28
N PHE A 243 -5.65 -23.93 -1.64
CA PHE A 243 -5.05 -24.32 -0.36
C PHE A 243 -3.54 -24.50 -0.47
N LYS A 244 -3.04 -25.18 -1.51
CA LYS A 244 -1.59 -25.34 -1.75
C LYS A 244 -0.88 -24.02 -1.96
N TRP A 245 -1.55 -23.05 -2.58
CA TRP A 245 -0.99 -21.72 -2.81
C TRP A 245 -0.97 -20.85 -1.55
N ILE A 246 -2.04 -20.82 -0.76
CA ILE A 246 -2.11 -19.94 0.43
C ILE A 246 -1.36 -20.51 1.65
N THR A 247 -1.23 -21.84 1.74
CA THR A 247 -0.59 -22.51 2.89
C THR A 247 0.82 -21.99 3.20
N PRO A 248 1.75 -21.86 2.23
CA PRO A 248 3.08 -21.29 2.49
C PRO A 248 3.03 -19.87 3.06
N PHE A 249 2.08 -19.04 2.64
CA PHE A 249 1.89 -17.71 3.22
C PHE A 249 1.43 -17.81 4.67
N LEU A 250 0.44 -18.66 4.97
CA LEU A 250 -0.05 -18.85 6.34
C LEU A 250 1.04 -19.39 7.28
N GLU A 251 1.89 -20.31 6.79
CA GLU A 251 3.04 -20.79 7.55
C GLU A 251 4.06 -19.68 7.83
N CYS A 252 4.33 -18.82 6.85
CA CYS A 252 5.21 -17.66 7.02
C CYS A 252 4.62 -16.64 8.01
N LEU A 253 3.32 -16.35 7.91
CA LEU A 253 2.60 -15.50 8.85
C LEU A 253 2.67 -16.09 10.27
N GLY A 254 2.34 -17.36 10.44
CA GLY A 254 2.37 -18.05 11.73
C GLY A 254 3.76 -18.08 12.39
N ARG A 255 4.83 -18.08 11.58
CA ARG A 255 6.22 -18.05 12.07
C ARG A 255 6.63 -16.70 12.64
N TYR A 256 6.22 -15.61 12.01
CA TYR A 256 6.77 -14.27 12.30
C TYR A 256 5.80 -13.31 12.99
N LEU A 257 4.50 -13.63 13.02
CA LEU A 257 3.53 -12.82 13.76
C LEU A 257 3.84 -12.85 15.25
N SER A 258 3.77 -11.67 15.87
CA SER A 258 3.89 -11.56 17.32
C SER A 258 2.62 -12.07 17.98
N LYS A 259 2.76 -12.66 19.17
CA LYS A 259 1.62 -13.07 20.02
C LYS A 259 0.67 -11.92 20.38
N ASN A 260 1.14 -10.68 20.29
CA ASN A 260 0.36 -9.48 20.60
C ASN A 260 -0.36 -8.91 19.37
N THR A 261 -0.12 -9.45 18.16
CA THR A 261 -0.76 -8.97 16.94
C THR A 261 -2.22 -9.40 16.93
N LEU A 262 -3.13 -8.44 16.75
CA LEU A 262 -4.56 -8.73 16.57
C LEU A 262 -4.77 -9.27 15.15
N VAL A 263 -5.08 -10.56 15.03
CA VAL A 263 -5.35 -11.20 13.74
C VAL A 263 -6.85 -11.33 13.54
N ARG A 264 -7.34 -10.78 12.43
CA ARG A 264 -8.74 -10.82 12.01
C ARG A 264 -8.86 -11.43 10.61
N VAL A 265 -9.79 -12.35 10.42
CA VAL A 265 -9.94 -13.06 9.15
C VAL A 265 -11.40 -13.06 8.73
N ASP A 266 -11.67 -12.62 7.50
CA ASP A 266 -12.94 -12.83 6.82
C ASP A 266 -12.78 -13.99 5.84
N VAL A 267 -13.50 -15.08 6.11
CA VAL A 267 -13.50 -16.31 5.33
C VAL A 267 -14.86 -16.61 4.71
N ASP A 268 -15.82 -15.66 4.76
CA ASP A 268 -17.18 -15.86 4.22
C ASP A 268 -17.87 -17.15 4.70
N GLY A 269 -17.70 -17.49 5.98
CA GLY A 269 -18.28 -18.69 6.58
C GLY A 269 -17.74 -20.03 6.03
N ARG A 270 -16.67 -20.01 5.22
CA ARG A 270 -16.09 -21.22 4.63
C ARG A 270 -15.33 -22.04 5.67
N ALA A 271 -15.96 -23.14 6.13
CA ALA A 271 -15.44 -23.98 7.20
C ALA A 271 -14.04 -24.56 6.92
N MET A 272 -13.75 -24.97 5.67
CA MET A 272 -12.43 -25.50 5.31
C MET A 272 -11.33 -24.42 5.38
N THR A 273 -11.61 -23.23 4.83
CA THR A 273 -10.71 -22.07 4.93
C THR A 273 -10.48 -21.69 6.39
N LYS A 274 -11.53 -21.63 7.20
CA LYS A 274 -11.43 -21.36 8.64
C LYS A 274 -10.50 -22.35 9.34
N GLU A 275 -10.66 -23.65 9.07
CA GLU A 275 -9.84 -24.69 9.68
C GLU A 275 -8.37 -24.60 9.24
N LEU A 276 -8.12 -24.25 7.97
CA LEU A 276 -6.77 -24.01 7.49
C LEU A 276 -6.09 -22.86 8.26
N PHE A 277 -6.76 -21.73 8.42
CA PHE A 277 -6.21 -20.60 9.18
C PHE A 277 -5.95 -20.97 10.64
N LYS A 278 -6.84 -21.73 11.29
CA LYS A 278 -6.65 -22.18 12.68
C LYS A 278 -5.40 -23.04 12.84
N ARG A 279 -5.12 -23.90 11.86
CA ARG A 279 -3.95 -24.78 11.87
C ARG A 279 -2.63 -24.01 11.80
N HIS A 280 -2.59 -22.93 11.02
CA HIS A 280 -1.34 -22.23 10.70
C HIS A 280 -1.12 -20.94 11.50
N LEU A 281 -2.13 -20.41 12.18
CA LEU A 281 -2.00 -19.22 13.04
C LEU A 281 -1.96 -19.65 14.52
N PRO A 282 -0.75 -19.74 15.13
CA PRO A 282 -0.57 -20.38 16.43
C PRO A 282 -1.20 -19.61 17.60
N HIS A 283 -1.48 -18.33 17.41
CA HIS A 283 -2.07 -17.45 18.43
C HIS A 283 -3.58 -17.25 18.23
N GLY A 284 -4.18 -17.98 17.28
CA GLY A 284 -5.59 -17.84 16.91
C GLY A 284 -5.86 -16.57 16.08
N PHE A 285 -7.14 -16.37 15.79
CA PHE A 285 -7.65 -15.19 15.10
C PHE A 285 -9.12 -14.96 15.46
N GLU A 286 -9.58 -13.74 15.26
CA GLU A 286 -10.98 -13.35 15.32
C GLU A 286 -11.59 -13.46 13.91
N GLU A 287 -12.67 -14.22 13.77
CA GLU A 287 -13.44 -14.23 12.52
C GLU A 287 -14.31 -12.98 12.46
N ILE A 288 -14.24 -12.26 11.34
CA ILE A 288 -14.97 -11.00 11.13
C ILE A 288 -15.66 -11.00 9.77
N GLN A 289 -16.64 -10.11 9.61
CA GLN A 289 -17.10 -9.68 8.29
C GLN A 289 -16.40 -8.37 7.94
N CYS A 290 -15.63 -8.34 6.87
CA CYS A 290 -14.95 -7.13 6.40
C CYS A 290 -15.85 -6.42 5.39
N HIS A 291 -16.58 -5.39 5.80
CA HIS A 291 -17.54 -4.72 4.92
C HIS A 291 -16.88 -4.10 3.67
N SER A 292 -15.84 -3.28 3.87
CA SER A 292 -15.16 -2.58 2.76
C SER A 292 -14.61 -3.49 1.63
N ASP A 293 -13.78 -4.49 1.96
CA ASP A 293 -13.17 -5.35 0.94
C ASP A 293 -13.88 -6.69 0.82
N GLY A 294 -14.32 -7.26 1.94
CA GLY A 294 -14.97 -8.57 1.96
C GLY A 294 -16.30 -8.53 1.23
N ASP A 295 -17.19 -7.57 1.51
CA ASP A 295 -18.50 -7.56 0.84
C ASP A 295 -18.37 -7.35 -0.67
N LEU A 296 -17.38 -6.57 -1.13
CA LEU A 296 -17.07 -6.46 -2.55
C LEU A 296 -16.53 -7.78 -3.13
N ILE A 297 -15.60 -8.43 -2.44
CA ILE A 297 -14.93 -9.66 -2.90
C ILE A 297 -15.89 -10.85 -2.93
N PHE A 298 -16.71 -10.98 -1.89
CA PHE A 298 -17.67 -12.07 -1.71
C PHE A 298 -19.04 -11.77 -2.33
N GLU A 299 -19.20 -10.62 -2.99
CA GLU A 299 -20.46 -10.17 -3.59
C GLU A 299 -21.62 -10.20 -2.56
N ARG A 300 -21.42 -9.60 -1.37
CA ARG A 300 -22.40 -9.51 -0.29
C ARG A 300 -23.03 -8.12 -0.20
N GLY A 301 -24.20 -8.04 0.43
CA GLY A 301 -24.89 -6.78 0.70
C GLY A 301 -25.18 -6.00 -0.58
N GLN A 302 -24.77 -4.74 -0.63
CA GLN A 302 -24.96 -3.88 -1.81
C GLN A 302 -24.22 -4.38 -3.06
N PHE A 303 -23.15 -5.17 -2.91
CA PHE A 303 -22.39 -5.74 -4.02
C PHE A 303 -22.94 -7.09 -4.49
N SER A 304 -24.00 -7.61 -3.85
CA SER A 304 -24.66 -8.83 -4.31
C SER A 304 -25.20 -8.68 -5.72
N ARG A 305 -25.13 -9.75 -6.52
CA ARG A 305 -25.76 -9.76 -7.85
C ARG A 305 -27.27 -9.51 -7.80
N GLU A 306 -27.89 -9.83 -6.67
CA GLU A 306 -29.32 -9.64 -6.43
C GLU A 306 -29.69 -8.19 -6.11
N SER A 307 -28.71 -7.30 -5.84
CA SER A 307 -28.97 -5.92 -5.44
C SER A 307 -29.39 -5.01 -6.59
N GLY A 308 -29.40 -5.49 -7.84
CA GLY A 308 -29.76 -4.71 -9.03
C GLY A 308 -28.74 -3.62 -9.42
N TYR A 309 -27.69 -3.41 -8.61
CA TYR A 309 -26.67 -2.38 -8.83
C TYR A 309 -25.83 -2.58 -10.10
N TRP A 310 -25.80 -3.79 -10.65
CA TRP A 310 -24.98 -4.12 -11.81
C TRP A 310 -25.63 -3.78 -13.15
N ASP A 311 -26.93 -3.47 -13.15
CA ASP A 311 -27.71 -3.22 -14.36
C ASP A 311 -27.87 -1.73 -14.69
N ASP A 312 -27.45 -0.82 -13.78
CA ASP A 312 -27.67 0.62 -13.93
C ASP A 312 -26.34 1.41 -14.00
N GLU A 313 -26.15 2.17 -15.09
CA GLU A 313 -25.01 3.06 -15.38
C GLU A 313 -24.91 4.28 -14.42
N TYR A 314 -25.01 4.10 -13.11
CA TYR A 314 -24.89 5.21 -12.16
C TYR A 314 -23.46 5.36 -11.59
N PRO A 315 -22.91 6.58 -11.55
CA PRO A 315 -21.57 6.83 -11.03
C PRO A 315 -21.54 6.56 -9.52
N MET A 316 -20.61 5.68 -9.12
CA MET A 316 -20.30 5.36 -7.73
C MET A 316 -20.10 6.64 -6.89
N SER A 317 -20.95 6.84 -5.89
CA SER A 317 -20.81 7.91 -4.90
C SER A 317 -19.72 7.54 -3.91
N SER A 318 -18.64 8.33 -3.84
CA SER A 318 -17.50 8.13 -2.93
C SER A 318 -17.80 8.44 -1.45
N ARG A 319 -19.08 8.50 -1.05
CA ARG A 319 -19.50 8.85 0.32
C ARG A 319 -19.74 7.65 1.25
N ASP A 320 -19.73 6.43 0.72
CA ASP A 320 -20.04 5.22 1.50
C ASP A 320 -18.79 4.54 2.08
N VAL A 321 -17.72 5.31 2.34
CA VAL A 321 -16.54 4.80 3.05
C VAL A 321 -16.83 4.86 4.55
N ASP A 322 -17.35 3.74 5.04
CA ASP A 322 -17.80 3.43 6.40
C ASP A 322 -16.98 4.05 7.55
N TRP A 323 -17.67 4.84 8.36
CA TRP A 323 -17.23 5.25 9.70
C TRP A 323 -17.66 4.26 10.80
N GLU A 324 -18.51 3.26 10.51
CA GLU A 324 -19.17 2.45 11.53
C GLU A 324 -18.31 1.28 12.07
N ASP A 325 -17.24 0.89 11.37
CA ASP A 325 -16.36 -0.23 11.79
C ASP A 325 -15.44 0.11 12.99
N TYR A 326 -15.45 1.36 13.48
CA TYR A 326 -14.52 1.85 14.50
C TYR A 326 -15.08 1.93 15.93
N ASN A 327 -16.38 1.80 16.14
CA ASN A 327 -17.00 1.98 17.47
C ASN A 327 -17.26 0.66 18.24
N SER A 328 -16.74 -0.47 17.76
CA SER A 328 -16.85 -1.78 18.44
C SER A 328 -15.58 -2.14 19.23
N GLN A 329 -15.11 -1.23 20.10
CA GLN A 329 -14.12 -1.50 21.13
C GLN A 329 -14.54 -0.91 22.48
#